data_AF-A0A1I2S9T2-F1
#
_entry.id   AF-A0A1I2S9T2-F1
#
_cell.length_a   1.000
_cell.length_b   1.000
_cell.length_c   1.000
_cell.angle_alpha   90.00
_cell.angle_beta   90.00
_cell.angle_gamma   90.00
#
_symmetry.space_group_name_H-M   'P 1'
#
loop_
_entity.id
_entity.type
_entity.pdbx_description
1 polymer ?
#
loop_
_entity_poly.entity_id
_entity_poly.type
_entity_poly.pdbx_seq_one_letter_code
_entity_poly.pdbx_strand_id
1 'polypeptide(L)'
;MSGLKELKDQFYLYYTKKITLRDFESWLYHSPELEEDIGKDFYFQLIDINYRDKFAGDHLEKVMFSRFQQVEFEEKKIRELLENFAEKIFRKYWNSCIMNIVRDIIFCLWCWLMNMTNFRVI
;
A
#
# COMPACT_ATOMS: atom_id res chain seq x y z
N MET A 1 -3.38 15.13 -15.94
CA MET A 1 -3.63 13.80 -15.35
C MET A 1 -5.14 13.60 -15.40
N SER A 2 -5.66 12.42 -15.79
CA SER A 2 -7.11 12.21 -15.89
C SER A 2 -7.70 12.11 -14.48
N GLY A 3 -8.63 13.00 -14.10
CA GLY A 3 -9.29 13.01 -12.80
C GLY A 3 -10.03 11.72 -12.47
N LEU A 4 -10.43 10.95 -13.50
CA LEU A 4 -10.98 9.61 -13.31
C LEU A 4 -9.97 8.64 -12.67
N LYS A 5 -8.69 8.73 -13.02
CA LYS A 5 -7.63 7.95 -12.37
C LYS A 5 -7.46 8.37 -10.92
N GLU A 6 -7.49 9.67 -10.65
CA GLU A 6 -7.34 10.21 -9.31
C GLU A 6 -8.48 9.76 -8.39
N LEU A 7 -9.73 9.81 -8.87
CA LEU A 7 -10.88 9.28 -8.16
C LEU A 7 -10.73 7.79 -7.84
N LYS A 8 -10.33 6.97 -8.83
CA LYS A 8 -10.09 5.54 -8.62
C LYS A 8 -9.02 5.30 -7.56
N ASP A 9 -7.94 6.07 -7.59
CA ASP A 9 -6.84 5.93 -6.64
C ASP A 9 -7.28 6.33 -5.22
N GLN A 10 -8.02 7.44 -5.06
CA GLN A 10 -8.53 7.89 -3.76
C GLN A 10 -9.57 6.94 -3.18
N PHE A 11 -10.50 6.46 -4.02
CA PHE A 11 -11.45 5.44 -3.59
C PHE A 11 -10.75 4.14 -3.22
N TYR A 12 -9.69 3.75 -3.92
CA TYR A 12 -8.92 2.56 -3.55
C TYR A 12 -8.24 2.70 -2.17
N LEU A 13 -7.75 3.89 -1.82
CA LEU A 13 -7.24 4.16 -0.47
C LEU A 13 -8.34 3.98 0.59
N TYR A 14 -9.55 4.47 0.30
CA TYR A 14 -10.71 4.26 1.18
C TYR A 14 -11.08 2.78 1.29
N TYR A 15 -11.18 2.08 0.15
CA TYR A 15 -11.54 0.67 0.04
C TYR A 15 -10.57 -0.25 0.79
N THR A 16 -9.29 0.08 0.77
CA THR A 16 -8.25 -0.63 1.53
C THR A 16 -8.11 -0.15 2.98
N LYS A 17 -8.99 0.75 3.44
CA LYS A 17 -9.01 1.34 4.79
C LYS A 17 -7.74 2.13 5.16
N LYS A 18 -7.04 2.66 4.16
CA LYS A 18 -5.87 3.54 4.36
C LYS A 18 -6.28 4.97 4.70
N ILE A 19 -7.45 5.40 4.25
CA ILE A 19 -8.09 6.68 4.62
C ILE A 19 -9.49 6.41 5.17
N THR A 20 -10.02 7.34 5.97
CA THR A 20 -11.39 7.26 6.47
C THR A 20 -12.40 7.78 5.45
N LEU A 21 -13.69 7.49 5.66
CA LEU A 21 -14.76 8.06 4.85
C LEU A 21 -14.77 9.60 4.89
N ARG A 22 -14.45 10.19 6.05
CA ARG A 22 -14.37 11.65 6.22
C ARG A 22 -13.21 12.24 5.42
N ASP A 23 -12.08 11.56 5.34
CA ASP A 23 -10.94 12.01 4.55
C ASP A 23 -11.29 12.00 3.06
N PHE A 24 -12.01 10.96 2.61
CA PHE A 24 -12.50 10.87 1.24
C PHE A 24 -13.53 11.99 0.92
N GLU A 25 -14.51 12.21 1.80
CA GLU A 25 -15.47 13.32 1.67
C GLU A 25 -14.74 14.68 1.58
N SER A 26 -13.79 14.89 2.49
CA SER A 26 -13.01 16.13 2.52
C SER A 26 -12.23 16.32 1.22
N TRP A 27 -11.58 15.28 0.71
CA TRP A 27 -10.88 15.33 -0.57
C TRP A 27 -11.84 15.66 -1.73
N LEU A 28 -12.99 14.97 -1.80
CA LEU A 28 -13.98 15.16 -2.86
C LEU A 28 -14.45 16.62 -2.94
N TYR A 29 -14.69 17.28 -1.81
CA TYR A 29 -15.12 18.69 -1.78
C TYR A 29 -14.01 19.69 -2.12
N HIS A 30 -12.73 19.31 -2.05
CA HIS A 30 -11.61 20.18 -2.40
C HIS A 30 -11.15 20.03 -3.86
N SER A 31 -11.77 19.13 -4.63
CA SER A 31 -11.38 18.86 -6.01
C SER A 31 -12.55 19.07 -6.99
N PRO A 32 -13.10 20.29 -7.12
CA PRO A 32 -14.20 20.59 -8.03
C PRO A 32 -13.86 20.34 -9.51
N GLU A 33 -12.58 20.35 -9.87
CA GLU A 33 -12.08 20.00 -11.21
C GLU A 33 -12.46 18.57 -11.65
N LEU A 34 -12.82 17.67 -10.71
CA LEU A 34 -13.33 16.34 -11.05
C LEU A 34 -14.65 16.39 -11.82
N GLU A 35 -15.49 17.41 -11.63
CA GLU A 35 -16.79 17.50 -12.30
C GLU A 35 -16.64 17.40 -13.83
N GLU A 36 -15.63 18.06 -14.39
CA GLU A 36 -15.35 18.05 -15.83
C GLU A 36 -14.80 16.69 -16.30
N ASP A 37 -13.95 16.05 -15.50
CA ASP A 37 -13.24 14.83 -15.87
C ASP A 37 -14.08 13.55 -15.73
N ILE A 38 -14.86 13.44 -14.66
CA ILE A 38 -15.73 12.27 -14.44
C ILE A 38 -17.14 12.52 -14.97
N GLY A 39 -17.50 13.75 -15.29
CA GLY A 39 -18.82 14.11 -15.78
C GLY A 39 -19.79 14.41 -14.64
N LYS A 40 -20.60 15.42 -14.91
CA LYS A 40 -21.52 16.07 -13.99
C LYS A 40 -22.39 15.08 -13.20
N ASP A 41 -23.14 14.24 -13.88
CA ASP A 41 -24.14 13.37 -13.24
C ASP A 41 -23.52 12.45 -12.17
N PHE A 42 -22.34 11.89 -12.45
CA PHE A 42 -21.65 11.01 -11.53
C PHE A 42 -21.02 11.77 -10.37
N TYR A 43 -20.44 12.95 -10.63
CA TYR A 43 -19.93 13.83 -9.58
C TYR A 43 -21.05 14.25 -8.62
N PHE A 44 -22.22 14.62 -9.15
CA PHE A 44 -23.39 14.95 -8.35
C PHE A 44 -23.87 13.77 -7.49
N GLN A 45 -23.87 12.54 -8.02
CA GLN A 45 -24.19 11.35 -7.23
C GLN A 45 -23.24 11.13 -6.06
N LEU A 46 -21.95 11.46 -6.22
CA LEU A 46 -20.96 11.32 -5.16
C LEU A 46 -21.13 12.37 -4.05
N ILE A 47 -21.43 13.63 -4.41
CA ILE A 47 -21.63 14.69 -3.40
C ILE A 47 -22.99 14.62 -2.71
N ASP A 48 -24.00 13.99 -3.34
CA ASP A 48 -25.34 13.82 -2.75
C ASP A 48 -25.38 12.72 -1.68
N ILE A 49 -24.31 11.93 -1.54
CA ILE A 49 -24.19 10.95 -0.46
C ILE A 49 -24.17 11.67 0.89
N ASN A 50 -25.06 11.26 1.79
CA ASN A 50 -25.00 11.70 3.18
C ASN A 50 -23.88 10.97 3.93
N TYR A 51 -22.65 11.52 3.89
CA TYR A 51 -21.45 10.95 4.52
C TYR A 51 -21.51 10.82 6.05
N ARG A 52 -22.53 11.41 6.70
CA ARG A 52 -22.77 11.27 8.15
C ARG A 52 -23.61 10.05 8.49
N ASP A 53 -24.25 9.42 7.51
CA ASP A 53 -25.05 8.24 7.73
C ASP A 53 -24.19 7.01 8.09
N LYS A 54 -24.76 6.11 8.89
CA LYS A 54 -24.08 4.87 9.30
C LYS A 54 -23.76 3.95 8.12
N PHE A 55 -24.55 4.00 7.05
CA PHE A 55 -24.37 3.19 5.84
C PHE A 55 -23.74 3.97 4.69
N ALA A 56 -23.24 5.18 4.93
CA ALA A 56 -22.66 6.03 3.88
C ALA A 56 -21.52 5.35 3.10
N GLY A 57 -20.75 4.48 3.75
CA GLY A 57 -19.74 3.66 3.08
C GLY A 57 -20.34 2.71 2.04
N ASP A 58 -21.40 1.99 2.39
CA ASP A 58 -22.10 1.09 1.47
C ASP A 58 -22.72 1.85 0.30
N HIS A 59 -23.19 3.09 0.53
CA HIS A 59 -23.72 3.96 -0.51
C HIS A 59 -22.62 4.42 -1.46
N LEU A 60 -21.47 4.85 -0.92
CA LEU A 60 -20.30 5.21 -1.72
C LEU A 60 -19.83 4.04 -2.58
N GLU A 61 -19.70 2.84 -1.99
CA GLU A 61 -19.34 1.64 -2.73
C GLU A 61 -20.33 1.32 -3.86
N LYS A 62 -21.64 1.41 -3.60
CA LYS A 62 -22.67 1.21 -4.63
C LYS A 62 -22.54 2.21 -5.78
N VAL A 63 -22.35 3.49 -5.49
CA VAL A 63 -22.19 4.53 -6.52
C VAL A 63 -20.92 4.24 -7.33
N MET A 64 -19.80 3.95 -6.66
CA MET A 64 -18.54 3.64 -7.34
C MET A 64 -18.64 2.39 -8.21
N PHE A 65 -19.22 1.31 -7.69
CA PHE A 65 -19.37 0.04 -8.43
C PHE A 65 -20.48 0.06 -9.48
N SER A 66 -21.34 1.08 -9.49
CA SER A 66 -22.26 1.30 -10.61
C SER A 66 -21.52 1.68 -11.89
N ARG A 67 -20.33 2.29 -11.77
CA ARG A 67 -19.53 2.78 -12.89
C ARG A 67 -18.24 2.00 -13.10
N PHE A 68 -17.64 1.49 -12.03
CA PHE A 68 -16.37 0.79 -12.07
C PHE A 68 -16.53 -0.69 -11.71
N GLN A 69 -15.72 -1.54 -12.32
CA GLN A 69 -15.75 -2.96 -12.02
C GLN A 69 -15.06 -3.22 -10.68
N GLN A 70 -15.77 -3.84 -9.74
CA GLN A 70 -15.21 -4.23 -8.45
C GLN A 70 -13.96 -5.12 -8.61
N VAL A 71 -13.93 -5.96 -9.65
CA VAL A 71 -12.82 -6.86 -9.98
C VAL A 71 -11.49 -6.09 -10.10
N GLU A 72 -11.48 -4.90 -10.70
CA GLU A 72 -10.26 -4.09 -10.86
C GLU A 72 -9.61 -3.73 -9.50
N PHE A 73 -10.44 -3.42 -8.50
CA PHE A 73 -9.98 -3.04 -7.17
C PHE A 73 -9.49 -4.26 -6.38
N GLU A 74 -10.17 -5.39 -6.50
CA GLU A 74 -9.77 -6.64 -5.84
C GLU A 74 -8.47 -7.19 -6.44
N GLU A 75 -8.30 -7.13 -7.76
CA GLU A 75 -7.05 -7.50 -8.42
C GLU A 75 -5.86 -6.66 -7.93
N LYS A 76 -6.06 -5.33 -7.85
CA LYS A 76 -5.04 -4.40 -7.32
C LYS A 76 -4.69 -4.74 -5.86
N LYS A 77 -5.69 -5.02 -5.04
CA LYS A 77 -5.51 -5.43 -3.64
C LYS A 77 -4.77 -6.75 -3.48
N ILE A 78 -5.13 -7.76 -4.27
CA ILE A 78 -4.44 -9.06 -4.28
C ILE A 78 -2.97 -8.87 -4.69
N ARG A 79 -2.70 -8.07 -5.73
CA ARG A 79 -1.34 -7.76 -6.17
C ARG A 79 -0.53 -7.10 -5.05
N GLU A 80 -1.05 -6.06 -4.42
CA GLU A 80 -0.38 -5.38 -3.30
C GLU A 80 -0.12 -6.35 -2.13
N LEU A 81 -1.06 -7.25 -1.82
CA LEU A 81 -0.87 -8.26 -0.78
C LEU A 81 0.24 -9.25 -1.13
N LEU A 82 0.29 -9.71 -2.38
CA LEU A 82 1.32 -10.63 -2.87
C LEU A 82 2.71 -9.99 -2.86
N GLU A 83 2.81 -8.73 -3.30
CA GLU A 83 4.06 -7.97 -3.28
C GLU A 83 4.57 -7.77 -1.84
N ASN A 84 3.68 -7.36 -0.93
CA ASN A 84 4.01 -7.22 0.49
C ASN A 84 4.43 -8.56 1.14
N PHE A 85 3.78 -9.66 0.74
CA PHE A 85 4.13 -10.99 1.22
C PHE A 85 5.50 -11.44 0.68
N ALA A 86 5.75 -11.25 -0.61
CA ALA A 86 7.03 -11.55 -1.24
C ALA A 86 8.16 -10.74 -0.61
N GLU A 87 7.95 -9.44 -0.33
CA GLU A 87 8.95 -8.60 0.33
C GLU A 87 9.23 -9.08 1.76
N LYS A 88 8.20 -9.44 2.53
CA LYS A 88 8.38 -9.98 3.88
C LYS A 88 9.17 -11.29 3.89
N ILE A 89 8.86 -12.18 2.95
CA ILE A 89 9.60 -13.43 2.73
C ILE A 89 11.05 -13.11 2.41
N PHE A 90 11.28 -12.27 1.39
CA PHE A 90 12.62 -11.91 0.96
C PHE A 90 13.44 -11.33 2.11
N ARG A 91 12.86 -10.39 2.87
CA ARG A 91 13.49 -9.78 4.05
C ARG A 91 13.85 -10.82 5.11
N LYS A 92 12.97 -11.80 5.37
CA LYS A 92 13.23 -12.88 6.33
C LYS A 92 14.40 -13.76 5.91
N TYR A 93 14.43 -14.21 4.65
CA TYR A 93 15.51 -15.06 4.14
C TYR A 93 16.82 -14.30 3.99
N TRP A 94 16.76 -13.05 3.52
CA TRP A 94 17.92 -12.17 3.40
C TRP A 94 18.59 -11.95 4.76
N ASN A 95 17.81 -11.61 5.79
CA ASN A 95 18.33 -11.46 7.14
C ASN A 95 18.91 -12.77 7.69
N SER A 96 18.27 -13.91 7.41
CA SER A 96 18.81 -15.21 7.83
C SER A 96 20.15 -15.55 7.15
N CYS A 97 20.29 -15.29 5.84
CA CYS A 97 21.52 -15.55 5.11
C CYS A 97 22.65 -14.59 5.53
N ILE A 98 22.36 -13.30 5.67
CA ILE A 98 23.35 -12.31 6.15
C ILE A 98 23.84 -12.69 7.54
N MET A 99 22.96 -13.08 8.46
CA MET A 99 23.38 -13.46 9.82
C MET A 99 24.33 -14.66 9.81
N ASN A 100 24.11 -15.64 8.92
CA ASN A 100 25.03 -16.77 8.75
C ASN A 100 26.37 -16.35 8.15
N ILE A 101 26.36 -15.54 7.09
CA ILE A 101 27.60 -15.04 6.45
C ILE A 101 28.42 -14.19 7.42
N VAL A 102 27.77 -13.26 8.15
CA VAL A 102 28.42 -12.41 9.15
C VAL A 102 29.02 -13.26 10.26
N ARG A 103 28.29 -14.28 10.76
CA ARG A 103 28.82 -15.21 11.76
C ARG A 103 30.05 -15.94 11.25
N ASP A 104 30.03 -16.42 10.02
CA ASP A 104 31.14 -17.17 9.44
C ASP A 104 32.36 -16.26 9.16
N ILE A 105 32.15 -15.02 8.74
CA ILE A 105 33.21 -14.00 8.60
C ILE A 105 33.83 -13.65 9.95
N ILE A 106 33.00 -13.41 10.98
CA ILE A 106 33.48 -13.14 12.35
C ILE A 106 34.30 -14.32 12.88
N PHE A 107 33.84 -15.56 12.65
CA PHE A 107 34.56 -16.76 13.04
C PHE A 107 35.92 -16.87 12.35
N CYS A 108 35.99 -16.59 11.05
CA CYS A 108 37.25 -16.55 10.29
C CYS A 108 38.21 -15.46 10.80
N LEU A 109 37.71 -14.25 11.07
CA LEU A 109 38.50 -13.14 11.61
C LEU A 109 39.04 -13.45 13.02
N TRP A 110 38.23 -14.09 13.87
CA TRP A 110 38.65 -14.52 15.21
C TRP A 110 39.73 -15.61 15.13
N CYS A 111 39.56 -16.60 14.25
CA CYS A 111 40.58 -17.62 14.00
C CYS A 111 41.89 -17.00 13.50
N TRP A 112 41.83 -16.01 12.60
CA TRP A 112 43.02 -15.32 12.10
C TRP A 112 43.73 -14.52 13.20
N LEU A 113 42.98 -13.80 14.03
CA LEU A 113 43.54 -13.08 15.20
C LEU A 113 44.18 -14.02 16.22
N MET A 114 43.57 -15.19 16.49
CA MET A 114 44.14 -16.19 17.39
C MET A 114 45.38 -16.89 16.81
N ASN A 115 45.49 -17.02 15.48
CA ASN A 115 46.69 -17.61 14.85
C ASN A 115 47.87 -16.62 14.81
N MET A 116 47.58 -15.31 14.75
CA MET A 116 48.60 -14.24 14.78
C MET A 116 49.24 -14.06 16.17
N THR A 117 48.59 -14.48 17.26
CA THR A 117 49.17 -14.39 18.62
C THR A 117 50.11 -15.55 18.96
N ASN A 118 50.00 -16.70 18.28
CA ASN A 118 50.89 -17.85 18.45
C ASN A 118 52.24 -17.72 17.71
N PHE A 119 52.40 -16.73 16.81
CA PHE A 119 53.62 -16.54 16.01
C PHE A 119 54.62 -15.51 16.59
N ARG A 120 54.42 -15.05 17.83
CA ARG A 120 55.29 -14.06 18.50
C ARG A 120 56.18 -14.63 19.63
N VAL A 121 56.30 -15.95 19.74
CA VAL A 121 57.23 -16.62 20.67
C VAL A 121 58.00 -17.71 19.93
N ILE A 122 58.93 -17.31 19.06
CA ILE A 122 60.14 -18.10 18.71
C ILE A 122 61.28 -17.10 18.57
#